data_AF-W1XW18-F1
#
_entry.id   AF-W1XW18-F1
#
_cell.length_a   1.000
_cell.length_b   1.000
_cell.length_c   1.000
_cell.angle_alpha   90.00
_cell.angle_beta   90.00
_cell.angle_gamma   90.00
#
_symmetry.space_group_name_H-M   'P 1'
#
loop_
_entity.id
_entity.type
_entity.pdbx_description
1 polymer ?
#
loop_
_entity_poly.entity_id
_entity_poly.type
_entity_poly.pdbx_seq_one_letter_code
_entity_poly.pdbx_strand_id
1 'polypeptide(L)' 'VRDVAKEVGISKDGYRLIFNTGKKAGQTVFHMHAHLLGGEEMGWPEA' A
#
# COMPACT_ATOMS: atom_id res chain seq x y z
N VAL A 1 -7.48 7.25 -4.46
CA VAL A 1 -6.16 6.58 -4.59
C VAL A 1 -5.49 6.85 -5.92
N ARG A 2 -6.14 6.65 -7.08
CA ARG A 2 -5.51 6.89 -8.39
C ARG A 2 -4.97 8.32 -8.55
N ASP A 3 -5.72 9.32 -8.09
CA ASP A 3 -5.29 10.71 -8.19
C ASP A 3 -4.10 11.00 -7.27
N VAL A 4 -4.15 10.54 -6.01
CA VAL A 4 -3.01 10.58 -5.08
C VAL A 4 -1.77 9.86 -5.65
N ALA A 5 -1.95 8.70 -6.27
CA ALA A 5 -0.85 7.96 -6.89
C ALA A 5 -0.22 8.72 -8.08
N LYS A 6 -1.01 9.51 -8.83
CA LYS A 6 -0.50 10.41 -9.87
C LYS A 6 0.24 11.58 -9.25
N GLU A 7 -0.33 12.20 -8.20
CA GLU A 7 0.26 13.34 -7.49
C GLU A 7 1.63 13.02 -6.91
N VAL A 8 1.82 11.80 -6.38
CA VAL A 8 3.11 11.35 -5.83
C VAL A 8 4.00 10.63 -6.86
N GLY A 9 3.61 10.59 -8.13
CA GLY A 9 4.45 10.11 -9.23
C GLY A 9 4.59 8.59 -9.39
N ILE A 10 3.77 7.77 -8.71
CA ILE A 10 3.87 6.29 -8.74
C ILE A 10 2.79 5.61 -9.60
N SER A 11 1.97 6.38 -10.31
CA SER A 11 0.79 5.83 -11.01
C SER A 11 1.09 5.00 -12.27
N LYS A 12 2.26 5.21 -12.91
CA LYS A 12 2.56 4.64 -14.23
C LYS A 12 3.18 3.25 -14.16
N ASP A 13 4.06 3.03 -13.19
CA ASP A 13 4.85 1.80 -13.06
C ASP A 13 4.20 0.77 -12.11
N GLY A 14 3.01 1.12 -11.59
CA GLY A 14 2.24 0.30 -10.65
C GLY A 14 2.46 0.68 -9.19
N TYR A 15 1.50 0.30 -8.36
CA TYR A 15 1.51 0.54 -6.92
C TYR A 15 0.71 -0.55 -6.20
N ARG A 16 0.97 -0.74 -4.90
CA ARG A 16 0.29 -1.72 -4.05
C ARG A 16 -0.56 -0.99 -3.02
N LEU A 17 -1.80 -1.48 -2.85
CA LEU A 17 -2.67 -1.09 -1.74
C LEU A 17 -2.68 -2.20 -0.70
N ILE A 18 -2.44 -1.86 0.56
CA ILE A 18 -2.47 -2.79 1.67
C ILE A 18 -3.47 -2.30 2.71
N PHE A 19 -4.36 -3.20 3.13
CA PHE A 19 -5.27 -3.02 4.25
C PHE A 19 -4.94 -4.10 5.29
N ASN A 20 -4.53 -3.67 6.48
CA ASN A 20 -4.20 -4.57 7.57
C ASN A 20 -5.40 -4.69 8.51
N THR A 21 -5.87 -5.92 8.74
CA THR A 21 -6.94 -6.21 9.70
C THR A 21 -6.39 -7.01 10.87
N GLY A 22 -6.38 -6.40 12.05
CA GLY A 22 -5.90 -7.00 13.29
C GLY A 22 -4.38 -6.93 13.48
N LYS A 23 -3.96 -7.14 14.74
CA LYS A 23 -2.57 -6.97 15.19
C LYS A 23 -1.58 -7.87 14.43
N LYS A 24 -1.96 -9.13 14.13
CA LYS A 24 -1.08 -10.08 13.41
C LYS A 24 -0.79 -9.67 11.97
N ALA A 25 -1.70 -8.93 11.34
CA ALA A 25 -1.48 -8.35 10.01
C ALA A 25 -0.69 -7.04 10.05
N GLY A 26 -0.23 -6.59 11.23
CA GLY A 26 0.50 -5.33 11.38
C GLY A 26 -0.37 -4.08 11.53
N GLN A 27 -1.67 -4.21 11.84
CA GLN A 27 -2.50 -3.05 12.15
C GLN A 27 -2.09 -2.42 13.49
N THR A 28 -1.62 -1.18 13.45
CA THR A 28 -1.22 -0.40 14.65
C THR A 28 -2.25 0.67 15.02
N VAL A 29 -2.93 1.26 14.03
CA VAL A 29 -4.02 2.23 14.21
C VAL A 29 -5.36 1.55 13.92
N PHE A 30 -6.24 1.49 14.92
CA PHE A 30 -7.53 0.80 14.83
C PHE A 30 -8.64 1.68 14.22
N HIS A 31 -8.34 2.22 13.05
CA HIS A 31 -9.27 2.88 12.13
C HIS A 31 -8.98 2.36 10.73
N MET A 32 -9.99 2.15 9.88
CA MET A 32 -9.74 1.64 8.52
C MET A 32 -8.87 2.62 7.73
N HIS A 33 -7.72 2.15 7.24
CA HIS A 33 -6.83 2.94 6.40
C HIS A 33 -6.14 2.03 5.37
N ALA A 34 -5.72 2.65 4.26
CA ALA A 34 -4.96 1.99 3.21
C ALA A 34 -3.53 2.52 3.22
N HIS A 35 -2.54 1.63 3.11
CA HIS A 35 -1.20 2.02 2.68
C HIS A 35 -1.15 2.05 1.16
N LEU A 36 -0.57 3.09 0.59
CA LEU A 36 -0.24 3.22 -0.82
C LEU A 36 1.29 3.17 -0.95
N LEU A 37 1.81 2.10 -1.56
CA LEU A 37 3.27 1.89 -1.73
C LEU A 37 3.61 1.80 -3.22
N GLY A 38 4.70 2.44 -3.64
CA GLY A 38 5.21 2.41 -5.01
C GLY A 38 6.53 3.18 -5.12
N GLY A 39 7.06 3.29 -6.33
CA GLY A 39 8.34 3.97 -6.62
C GLY A 39 9.53 3.03 -6.81
N GLU A 40 9.44 1.79 -6.33
CA GLU A 40 10.45 0.73 -6.51
C GLU A 40 9.75 -0.60 -6.79
N GLU A 41 10.47 -1.56 -7.38
CA GLU A 41 9.97 -2.92 -7.56
C GLU A 41 9.72 -3.58 -6.21
N MET A 42 8.48 -4.01 -5.98
CA MET A 42 8.09 -4.65 -4.72
C MET A 42 8.14 -6.17 -4.86
N GLY A 43 8.86 -6.83 -3.97
CA GLY A 43 8.83 -8.28 -3.85
C GLY A 43 7.41 -8.82 -3.63
N TRP A 44 7.22 -10.08 -4.03
CA TRP A 44 6.07 -10.89 -3.66
C TRP A 44 6.46 -11.75 -2.46
N PRO A 45 5.67 -11.77 -1.37
CA PRO A 45 6.02 -12.62 -0.23
C PRO A 45 5.99 -14.10 -0.67
N GLU A 46 7.03 -14.86 -0.30
CA GLU A 46 6.88 -16.30 -0.16
C GLU A 46 5.87 -16.58 0.96
N ALA A 47 4.94 -17.49 0.71
CA ALA A 47 3.83 -17.80 1.61
C ALA A 47 4.29 -18.34 2.96
#